data_AF-A0A6V8K5T7-F1
#
_entry.id   AF-A0A6V8K5T7-F1
#
_cell.length_a   1.000
_cell.length_b   1.000
_cell.length_c   1.000
_cell.angle_alpha   90.00
_cell.angle_beta   90.00
_cell.angle_gamma   90.00
#
_symmetry.space_group_name_H-M   'P 1'
#
loop_
_entity.id
_entity.type
_entity.pdbx_description
1 polymer ?
#
loop_
_entity_poly.entity_id
_entity_poly.type
_entity_poly.pdbx_seq_one_letter_code
_entity_poly.pdbx_strand_id
1 'polypeptide(L)'
;MPWRRWTDQDHLDLVVRVDATSARYVTIVIGAEGVQHGLVLYPGGARRTGLAGRRPGAPTPVPAGCILFYLDSPAKAPREFVAKAARFGWPVDADLTPVWLTTGPHGTADLDHTAAQRLTVAIAAVLAHDRQPGDSGPITGTCTLATGELAAYTLHPPR
;
A
#
# COMPACT_ATOMS: atom_id res chain seq x y z
N MET A 1 -5.10 1.67 14.94
CA MET A 1 -5.34 2.27 13.61
C MET A 1 -3.98 2.72 13.11
N PRO A 2 -3.38 1.99 12.16
CA PRO A 2 -1.96 2.11 11.80
C PRO A 2 -1.56 3.55 11.46
N TRP A 3 -2.46 4.25 10.75
CA TRP A 3 -2.31 5.63 10.28
C TRP A 3 -2.18 6.70 11.37
N ARG A 4 -2.52 6.40 12.63
CA ARG A 4 -2.32 7.35 13.75
C ARG A 4 -0.98 7.16 14.47
N ARG A 5 -0.24 6.10 14.16
CA ARG A 5 0.94 5.68 14.93
C ARG A 5 2.24 5.71 14.13
N TRP A 6 2.18 5.59 12.81
CA TRP A 6 3.37 5.44 11.96
C TRP A 6 3.58 6.65 11.07
N THR A 7 4.83 7.11 11.08
CA THR A 7 5.29 8.21 10.26
C THR A 7 5.56 7.71 8.84
N ASP A 8 5.54 8.60 7.86
CA ASP A 8 5.95 8.27 6.49
C ASP A 8 7.44 7.88 6.39
N GLN A 9 8.21 8.07 7.47
CA GLN A 9 9.60 7.64 7.63
C GLN A 9 9.74 6.16 7.99
N ASP A 10 8.66 5.51 8.42
CA ASP A 10 8.65 4.10 8.81
C ASP A 10 8.50 3.21 7.57
N HIS A 11 9.65 2.79 7.04
CA HIS A 11 9.72 1.94 5.85
C HIS A 11 9.71 0.47 6.24
N LEU A 12 8.62 -0.22 5.93
CA LEU A 12 8.44 -1.64 6.21
C LEU A 12 8.90 -2.46 5.01
N ASP A 13 9.77 -3.44 5.20
CA ASP A 13 10.18 -4.34 4.13
C ASP A 13 9.24 -5.56 4.08
N LEU A 14 8.47 -5.66 3.00
CA LEU A 14 7.42 -6.65 2.82
C LEU A 14 7.82 -7.64 1.73
N VAL A 15 7.78 -8.93 2.06
CA VAL A 15 7.80 -10.02 1.09
C VAL A 15 6.40 -10.62 1.00
N VAL A 16 5.85 -10.63 -0.20
CA VAL A 16 4.56 -11.25 -0.54
C VAL A 16 4.80 -12.51 -1.36
N ARG A 17 4.11 -13.59 -1.03
CA ARG A 17 4.07 -14.83 -1.80
C ARG A 17 2.62 -15.17 -2.15
N VAL A 18 2.35 -15.28 -3.44
CA VAL A 18 1.07 -15.70 -4.04
C VAL A 18 1.43 -16.80 -5.03
N ASP A 19 0.81 -17.96 -4.90
CA ASP A 19 1.23 -19.21 -5.55
C ASP A 19 2.77 -19.46 -5.42
N ALA A 20 3.44 -19.69 -6.55
CA ALA A 20 4.88 -19.87 -6.65
C ALA A 20 5.66 -18.55 -6.84
N THR A 21 4.96 -17.40 -6.84
CA THR A 21 5.57 -16.10 -7.13
C THR A 21 5.86 -15.32 -5.86
N SER A 22 7.11 -14.89 -5.69
CA SER A 22 7.51 -13.98 -4.62
C SER A 22 7.72 -12.57 -5.16
N ALA A 23 7.23 -11.57 -4.45
CA ALA A 23 7.50 -10.16 -4.70
C ALA A 23 7.95 -9.47 -3.42
N ARG A 24 8.86 -8.51 -3.53
CA ARG A 24 9.36 -7.71 -2.40
C ARG A 24 9.00 -6.24 -2.60
N TYR A 25 8.64 -5.58 -1.52
CA TYR A 25 8.18 -4.21 -1.49
C TYR A 25 8.74 -3.44 -0.30
N VAL A 26 9.14 -2.20 -0.53
CA VAL A 26 9.20 -1.20 0.55
C VAL A 26 7.81 -0.61 0.70
N THR A 27 7.18 -0.87 1.85
CA THR A 27 5.82 -0.47 2.20
C THR A 27 5.87 0.74 3.13
N ILE A 28 5.15 1.79 2.74
CA ILE A 28 5.01 3.02 3.52
C ILE A 28 3.53 3.19 3.87
N VAL A 29 3.22 3.38 5.15
CA VAL A 29 1.89 3.78 5.60
C VAL A 29 1.82 5.31 5.57
N ILE A 30 0.87 5.85 4.82
CA ILE A 30 0.60 7.29 4.77
C ILE A 30 -0.48 7.58 5.82
N GLY A 31 -0.30 8.61 6.65
CA GLY A 31 -1.36 9.02 7.58
C GLY A 31 -0.95 9.87 8.77
N ALA A 32 0.30 9.79 9.25
CA ALA A 32 0.70 10.49 10.47
C ALA A 32 0.50 12.01 10.44
N GLU A 33 0.66 12.65 9.28
CA GLU A 33 0.49 14.10 9.13
C GLU A 33 -0.98 14.52 8.90
N GLY A 34 -1.93 13.57 8.93
CA GLY A 34 -3.36 13.85 8.93
C GLY A 34 -3.96 14.32 7.60
N VAL A 35 -3.19 14.31 6.50
CA VAL A 35 -3.66 14.76 5.18
C VAL A 35 -4.39 13.64 4.42
N GLN A 36 -3.88 12.41 4.48
CA GLN A 36 -4.39 11.29 3.67
C GLN A 36 -3.98 9.96 4.30
N HIS A 37 -4.92 9.01 4.43
CA HIS A 37 -4.63 7.68 4.97
C HIS A 37 -4.43 6.69 3.82
N GLY A 38 -3.34 5.92 3.85
CA GLY A 38 -3.06 5.02 2.73
C GLY A 38 -1.81 4.17 2.89
N LEU A 39 -1.46 3.53 1.79
CA LEU A 39 -0.34 2.60 1.63
C LEU A 39 0.33 2.84 0.28
N VAL A 40 1.66 2.87 0.29
CA VAL A 40 2.48 2.86 -0.93
C VAL A 40 3.39 1.66 -0.90
N LEU A 41 3.40 0.87 -1.98
CA LEU A 41 4.28 -0.27 -2.16
C LEU A 41 5.26 0.05 -3.29
N TYR A 42 6.52 0.32 -2.94
CA TYR A 42 7.60 0.46 -3.92
C TYR A 42 8.21 -0.90 -4.21
N PRO A 43 8.29 -1.35 -5.47
CA PRO A 43 8.85 -2.65 -5.80
C PRO A 43 10.35 -2.72 -5.46
N GLY A 44 10.78 -3.88 -4.97
CA GLY A 44 12.15 -4.15 -4.55
C GLY A 44 12.36 -4.06 -3.03
N GLY A 45 13.59 -4.34 -2.59
CA GLY A 45 13.99 -4.34 -1.17
C GLY A 45 14.97 -3.24 -0.78
N ALA A 46 15.31 -2.33 -1.70
CA ALA A 46 16.24 -1.24 -1.41
C ALA A 46 15.48 -0.03 -0.88
N ARG A 47 15.75 0.34 0.37
CA ARG A 47 15.38 1.64 0.94
C ARG A 47 15.92 2.71 -0.01
N ARG A 48 15.05 3.48 -0.68
CA ARG A 48 15.53 4.62 -1.48
C ARG A 48 16.23 5.57 -0.52
N THR A 49 17.55 5.64 -0.56
CA THR A 49 18.36 6.71 0.05
C THR A 49 18.13 8.08 -0.65
N GLY A 50 17.03 8.24 -1.39
CA GLY A 50 16.80 9.31 -2.34
C GLY A 50 16.07 10.54 -1.81
N LEU A 51 15.89 10.69 -0.50
CA LEU A 51 15.46 11.96 0.08
C LEU A 51 16.65 12.86 0.44
N ALA A 52 17.84 12.28 0.67
CA ALA A 52 19.07 13.02 0.89
C ALA A 52 19.59 13.55 -0.47
N GLY A 53 19.17 14.76 -0.85
CA GLY A 53 19.58 15.41 -2.11
C GLY A 53 18.42 15.94 -2.97
N ARG A 54 17.18 15.82 -2.50
CA ARG A 54 15.99 16.30 -3.21
C ARG A 54 15.94 17.83 -3.21
N ARG A 55 15.75 18.44 -4.39
CA ARG A 55 15.34 19.84 -4.48
C ARG A 55 13.82 19.92 -4.27
N PRO A 56 13.32 20.84 -3.43
CA PRO A 56 11.89 21.12 -3.33
C PRO A 56 11.27 21.35 -4.72
N GLY A 57 10.14 20.71 -5.01
CA GLY A 57 9.42 20.86 -6.28
C GLY A 57 9.88 19.96 -7.45
N ALA A 58 10.95 19.17 -7.30
CA ALA A 58 11.36 18.23 -8.34
C ALA A 58 10.43 17.00 -8.38
N PRO A 59 9.84 16.64 -9.55
CA PRO A 59 9.05 15.42 -9.70
C PRO A 59 9.87 14.21 -9.26
N THR A 60 9.33 13.38 -8.37
CA THR A 60 10.00 12.15 -7.98
C THR A 60 9.57 11.05 -8.91
N PRO A 61 10.50 10.45 -9.69
CA PRO A 61 10.15 9.33 -10.55
C PRO A 61 9.68 8.17 -9.68
N VAL A 62 8.42 7.81 -9.87
CA VAL A 62 7.80 6.63 -9.25
C VAL A 62 8.15 5.43 -10.13
N PRO A 63 8.80 4.39 -9.60
CA PRO A 63 9.19 3.23 -10.40
C PRO A 63 7.93 2.48 -10.90
N ALA A 64 8.04 1.89 -12.08
CA ALA A 64 7.01 0.96 -12.57
C ALA A 64 6.85 -0.21 -11.59
N GLY A 65 5.61 -0.64 -11.37
CA GLY A 65 5.23 -1.62 -10.35
C GLY A 65 4.96 -1.04 -8.97
N CYS A 66 5.04 0.28 -8.79
CA CYS A 66 4.58 0.95 -7.57
C CYS A 66 3.06 0.84 -7.45
N ILE A 67 2.58 0.43 -6.28
CA ILE A 67 1.14 0.34 -5.98
C ILE A 67 0.81 1.40 -4.94
N LEU A 68 -0.22 2.20 -5.23
CA LEU A 68 -0.74 3.25 -4.36
C LEU A 68 -2.18 2.91 -3.97
N PHE A 69 -2.45 2.93 -2.67
CA PHE A 69 -3.77 2.86 -2.09
C PHE A 69 -3.95 4.04 -1.14
N TYR A 70 -5.05 4.76 -1.22
CA TYR A 70 -5.40 5.72 -0.20
C TYR A 70 -6.90 5.92 -0.09
N LEU A 71 -7.31 6.54 1.00
CA LEU A 71 -8.66 6.96 1.28
C LEU A 71 -8.74 8.48 1.21
N ASP A 72 -9.72 9.00 0.49
CA ASP A 72 -9.99 10.44 0.41
C ASP A 72 -11.50 10.69 0.48
N SER A 73 -11.89 11.92 0.82
CA SER A 73 -13.29 12.33 0.77
C SER A 73 -13.82 12.16 -0.67
N PRO A 74 -15.05 11.63 -0.85
CA PRO A 74 -15.67 11.53 -2.18
C PRO A 74 -15.71 12.86 -2.95
N ALA A 75 -15.74 14.00 -2.25
CA ALA A 75 -15.73 15.34 -2.85
C ALA A 75 -14.36 15.78 -3.40
N LYS A 76 -13.28 15.13 -2.96
CA LYS A 76 -11.89 15.41 -3.36
C LYS A 76 -11.33 14.36 -4.30
N ALA A 77 -11.83 13.12 -4.20
CA ALA A 77 -11.43 12.03 -5.08
C ALA A 77 -11.85 12.30 -6.54
N PRO A 78 -11.01 11.98 -7.53
CA PRO A 78 -11.41 12.01 -8.93
C PRO A 78 -12.65 11.14 -9.18
N ARG A 79 -13.56 11.63 -10.03
CA ARG A 79 -14.91 11.05 -10.22
C ARG A 79 -14.87 9.59 -10.67
N GLU A 80 -13.86 9.24 -11.46
CA GLU A 80 -13.61 7.89 -11.93
C GLU A 80 -13.38 6.89 -10.78
N PHE A 81 -12.72 7.29 -9.70
CA PHE A 81 -12.50 6.41 -8.54
C PHE A 81 -13.75 6.30 -7.67
N VAL A 82 -14.55 7.37 -7.55
CA VAL A 82 -15.85 7.31 -6.87
C VAL A 82 -16.78 6.33 -7.59
N ALA A 83 -16.89 6.44 -8.91
CA ALA A 83 -17.69 5.52 -9.72
C ALA A 83 -17.17 4.08 -9.66
N LYS A 84 -15.84 3.91 -9.70
CA LYS A 84 -15.19 2.59 -9.56
C LYS A 84 -15.49 1.96 -8.20
N ALA A 85 -15.35 2.70 -7.10
CA ALA A 85 -15.64 2.22 -5.76
C ALA A 85 -17.10 1.77 -5.64
N ALA A 86 -18.05 2.58 -6.10
CA ALA A 86 -19.47 2.23 -6.10
C ALA A 86 -19.75 0.96 -6.93
N ARG A 87 -19.12 0.80 -8.10
CA ARG A 87 -19.24 -0.41 -8.93
C ARG A 87 -18.77 -1.68 -8.20
N PHE A 88 -17.79 -1.56 -7.32
CA PHE A 88 -17.29 -2.68 -6.50
C PHE A 88 -17.98 -2.79 -5.14
N GLY A 89 -19.14 -2.14 -4.96
CA GLY A 89 -19.97 -2.27 -3.77
C GLY A 89 -19.50 -1.45 -2.58
N TRP A 90 -18.63 -0.46 -2.79
CA TRP A 90 -18.29 0.48 -1.73
C TRP A 90 -19.53 1.29 -1.33
N PRO A 91 -19.80 1.50 -0.02
CA PRO A 91 -20.97 2.24 0.41
C PRO A 91 -20.99 3.66 -0.16
N VAL A 92 -22.14 4.06 -0.71
CA VAL A 92 -22.32 5.38 -1.34
C VAL A 92 -22.32 6.53 -0.32
N ASP A 93 -22.57 6.21 0.93
CA ASP A 93 -22.62 7.10 2.10
C ASP A 93 -21.34 7.06 2.94
N ALA A 94 -20.30 6.34 2.48
CA ALA A 94 -19.02 6.31 3.17
C ALA A 94 -18.34 7.69 3.12
N ASP A 95 -17.84 8.15 4.29
CA ASP A 95 -17.08 9.39 4.40
C ASP A 95 -15.78 9.41 3.60
N LEU A 96 -15.28 8.21 3.26
CA LEU A 96 -14.04 8.00 2.54
C LEU A 96 -14.27 7.05 1.36
N THR A 97 -13.77 7.45 0.20
CA THR A 97 -13.69 6.67 -1.03
C THR A 97 -12.25 6.18 -1.21
N PRO A 98 -12.06 4.91 -1.58
CA PRO A 98 -10.73 4.39 -1.78
C PRO A 98 -10.26 4.65 -3.23
N VAL A 99 -9.01 5.04 -3.36
CA VAL A 99 -8.31 5.23 -4.64
C VAL A 99 -7.19 4.21 -4.72
N TRP A 100 -7.14 3.47 -5.82
CA TRP A 100 -6.16 2.41 -6.04
C TRP A 100 -5.57 2.51 -7.44
N LEU A 101 -4.25 2.58 -7.50
CA LEU A 101 -3.50 2.78 -8.74
C LEU A 101 -2.20 1.98 -8.70
N THR A 102 -1.72 1.59 -9.88
CA THR A 102 -0.36 1.13 -10.09
C THR A 102 0.38 2.09 -11.01
N THR A 103 1.70 2.05 -11.01
CA THR A 103 2.53 2.79 -11.97
C THR A 103 3.04 1.81 -13.02
N GLY A 104 2.73 2.05 -14.29
CA GLY A 104 3.25 1.31 -15.43
C GLY A 104 4.32 2.11 -16.20
N PRO A 105 4.84 1.56 -17.31
CA PRO A 105 5.81 2.23 -18.18
C PRO A 105 5.34 3.58 -18.75
N HIS A 106 4.02 3.77 -18.85
CA HIS A 106 3.38 4.97 -19.41
C HIS A 106 2.74 5.88 -18.35
N GLY A 107 3.03 5.67 -17.07
CA GLY A 107 2.45 6.44 -15.96
C GLY A 107 1.43 5.65 -15.15
N THR A 108 0.50 6.35 -14.51
CA THR A 108 -0.51 5.74 -13.64
C THR A 108 -1.47 4.87 -14.44
N ALA A 109 -1.78 3.69 -13.91
CA ALA A 109 -2.71 2.74 -14.48
C ALA A 109 -3.60 2.14 -13.37
N ASP A 110 -4.68 1.50 -13.79
CA ASP A 110 -5.52 0.69 -12.89
C ASP A 110 -4.77 -0.54 -12.39
N LEU A 111 -5.17 -1.02 -11.20
CA LEU A 111 -4.66 -2.29 -10.69
C LEU A 111 -5.07 -3.45 -11.61
N ASP A 112 -4.09 -4.23 -12.04
CA ASP A 112 -4.33 -5.56 -12.58
C ASP A 112 -4.60 -6.56 -11.43
N HIS A 113 -4.90 -7.81 -11.80
CA HIS A 113 -5.19 -8.87 -10.84
C HIS A 113 -4.03 -9.08 -9.86
N THR A 114 -2.81 -9.15 -10.37
CA THR A 114 -1.59 -9.37 -9.59
C THR A 114 -1.37 -8.24 -8.56
N ALA A 115 -1.54 -6.98 -8.98
CA ALA A 115 -1.38 -5.81 -8.12
C ALA A 115 -2.47 -5.77 -7.05
N ALA A 116 -3.71 -6.15 -7.38
CA ALA A 116 -4.80 -6.24 -6.41
C ALA A 116 -4.55 -7.32 -5.34
N GLN A 117 -4.07 -8.51 -5.73
CA GLN A 117 -3.68 -9.57 -4.79
C GLN A 117 -2.56 -9.07 -3.86
N ARG A 118 -1.50 -8.47 -4.42
CA ARG A 118 -0.37 -7.96 -3.63
C ARG A 118 -0.78 -6.84 -2.67
N LEU A 119 -1.65 -5.93 -3.09
CA LEU A 119 -2.21 -4.90 -2.22
C LEU A 119 -3.02 -5.50 -1.07
N THR A 120 -3.85 -6.52 -1.35
CA THR A 120 -4.65 -7.22 -0.34
C THR A 120 -3.75 -7.83 0.74
N VAL A 121 -2.70 -8.53 0.31
CA VAL A 121 -1.72 -9.15 1.23
C VAL A 121 -0.95 -8.08 2.03
N ALA A 122 -0.57 -6.97 1.40
CA ALA A 122 0.11 -5.88 2.07
C ALA A 122 -0.77 -5.23 3.17
N ILE A 123 -2.06 -5.01 2.88
CA ILE A 123 -3.03 -4.51 3.88
C ILE A 123 -3.11 -5.49 5.05
N ALA A 124 -3.20 -6.81 4.79
CA ALA A 124 -3.23 -7.82 5.84
C ALA A 124 -1.96 -7.80 6.71
N ALA A 125 -0.78 -7.70 6.10
CA ALA A 125 0.50 -7.63 6.80
C ALA A 125 0.60 -6.39 7.71
N VAL A 126 0.20 -5.22 7.20
CA VAL A 126 0.19 -3.95 7.94
C VAL A 126 -0.77 -4.01 9.12
N LEU A 127 -1.98 -4.56 8.92
CA LEU A 127 -2.95 -4.74 9.99
C LEU A 127 -2.48 -5.73 11.06
N ALA A 128 -1.78 -6.81 10.67
CA ALA A 128 -1.16 -7.72 11.62
C ALA A 128 -0.07 -7.04 12.45
N HIS A 129 0.74 -6.18 11.81
CA HIS A 129 1.76 -5.41 12.50
C HIS A 129 1.19 -4.38 13.49
N ASP A 130 0.14 -3.63 13.15
CA ASP A 130 -0.50 -2.69 14.09
C ASP A 130 -1.10 -3.39 15.33
N ARG A 131 -1.43 -4.69 15.22
CA ARG A 131 -1.93 -5.50 16.34
C ARG A 131 -0.84 -6.01 17.27
N GLN A 132 0.44 -5.94 16.90
CA GLN A 132 1.57 -6.39 17.71
C GLN A 132 2.48 -5.21 18.13
N PRO A 133 1.98 -4.24 18.92
CA PRO A 133 2.79 -3.12 19.37
C PRO A 133 3.90 -3.62 20.32
N GLY A 134 5.15 -3.33 19.97
CA GLY A 134 6.32 -3.58 20.82
C GLY A 134 7.20 -4.76 20.43
N ASP A 135 6.81 -5.55 19.43
CA ASP A 135 7.68 -6.58 18.86
C ASP A 135 8.46 -6.01 17.66
N SER A 136 9.78 -5.98 17.75
CA SER A 136 10.68 -5.54 16.67
C SER A 136 11.01 -6.68 15.69
N GLY A 137 10.47 -7.88 15.92
CA GLY A 137 10.70 -9.06 15.10
C GLY A 137 9.98 -9.02 13.74
N PRO A 138 10.43 -9.85 12.78
CA PRO A 138 9.68 -10.08 11.55
C PRO A 138 8.28 -10.65 11.84
N ILE A 139 7.26 -10.12 11.18
CA ILE A 139 5.88 -10.60 11.28
C ILE A 139 5.57 -11.45 10.06
N THR A 140 5.24 -12.71 10.30
CA THR A 140 4.85 -13.65 9.24
C THR A 140 3.39 -14.04 9.42
N GLY A 141 2.67 -14.18 8.31
CA GLY A 141 1.29 -14.63 8.34
C GLY A 141 0.78 -15.00 6.96
N THR A 142 -0.51 -15.29 6.90
CA THR A 142 -1.20 -15.66 5.67
C THR A 142 -2.49 -14.85 5.50
N CYS A 143 -2.95 -14.75 4.25
CA CYS A 143 -4.16 -14.05 3.88
C CYS A 143 -4.88 -14.86 2.80
N THR A 144 -6.14 -15.21 3.03
CA THR A 144 -6.98 -15.84 2.01
C THR A 144 -7.47 -14.77 1.04
N LEU A 145 -7.14 -14.95 -0.24
CA LEU A 145 -7.56 -14.05 -1.32
C LEU A 145 -9.03 -14.29 -1.70
N ALA A 146 -9.62 -13.35 -2.43
CA ALA A 146 -11.01 -13.47 -2.92
C ALA A 146 -11.23 -14.70 -3.83
N THR A 147 -10.16 -15.22 -4.43
CA THR A 147 -10.15 -16.45 -5.23
C THR A 147 -10.16 -17.73 -4.38
N GLY A 148 -10.03 -17.63 -3.05
CA GLY A 148 -9.86 -18.76 -2.13
C GLY A 148 -8.42 -19.25 -1.97
N GLU A 149 -7.49 -18.71 -2.76
CA GLU A 149 -6.05 -19.01 -2.67
C GLU A 149 -5.45 -18.45 -1.36
N LEU A 150 -4.47 -19.16 -0.79
CA LEU A 150 -3.76 -18.73 0.41
C LEU A 150 -2.45 -18.05 0.04
N ALA A 151 -2.38 -16.73 0.26
CA ALA A 151 -1.15 -15.97 0.15
C ALA A 151 -0.40 -15.92 1.49
N ALA A 152 0.92 -15.78 1.44
CA ALA A 152 1.77 -15.61 2.62
C ALA A 152 2.50 -14.27 2.57
N TYR A 153 2.83 -13.73 3.75
CA TYR A 153 3.62 -12.52 3.88
C TYR A 153 4.67 -12.64 4.98
N THR A 154 5.75 -11.90 4.79
CA THR A 154 6.72 -11.58 5.84
C THR A 154 6.97 -10.08 5.81
N LEU A 155 6.73 -9.39 6.92
CA LEU A 155 6.92 -7.96 7.09
C LEU A 155 8.05 -7.74 8.09
N HIS A 156 9.07 -6.98 7.71
CA HIS A 156 10.18 -6.58 8.55
C HIS A 156 9.99 -5.11 8.97
N PRO A 157 9.83 -4.83 10.28
CA PRO A 157 9.79 -3.46 10.79
C PRO A 157 11.10 -2.71 10.48
N PRO A 158 11.08 -1.36 10.40
CA PRO A 158 12.31 -0.57 10.35
C PRO A 158 13.18 -0.87 11.59
N ARG A 159 14.49 -1.06 11.38
CA ARG A 159 15.49 -1.16 12.44
C ARG A 159 15.81 0.19 13.04
#